data_AF-A0A6M1MP06-F1
#
_entry.id   AF-A0A6M1MP06-F1
#
_cell.length_a   1.000
_cell.length_b   1.000
_cell.length_c   1.000
_cell.angle_alpha   90.00
_cell.angle_beta   90.00
_cell.angle_gamma   90.00
#
_symmetry.space_group_name_H-M   'P 1'
#
loop_
_entity.id
_entity.type
_entity.pdbx_description
1 polymer ?
#
loop_
_entity_poly.entity_id
_entity_poly.type
_entity_poly.pdbx_seq_one_letter_code
_entity_poly.pdbx_strand_id
1 'polypeptide(L)'
;MSCACNIPLALLITVLVVSGPAHACIPPERPFLPASREDMRAYADLIRGDFEAYIADVQEYFRCLDDERARAFVEARQVSEDYGRFVDVLD
;
A
#
# COMPACT_ATOMS: atom_id res chain seq x y z
N MET A 1 38.72 22.52 -23.46
CA MET A 1 37.40 21.85 -23.48
C MET A 1 37.34 20.95 -22.26
N SER A 2 36.89 21.48 -21.13
CA SER A 2 36.84 20.74 -19.86
C SER A 2 35.45 20.14 -19.71
N CYS A 3 35.31 18.84 -19.94
CA CYS A 3 34.13 18.08 -19.58
C CYS A 3 34.24 17.67 -18.11
N ALA A 4 33.94 18.60 -17.21
CA ALA A 4 33.67 18.27 -15.81
C ALA A 4 32.29 17.61 -15.75
N CYS A 5 32.27 16.29 -15.68
CA CYS A 5 31.05 15.50 -15.56
C CYS A 5 30.48 15.73 -14.15
N ASN A 6 29.31 16.37 -14.07
CA ASN A 6 28.54 16.61 -12.85
C ASN A 6 27.94 15.30 -12.29
N ILE A 7 28.79 14.32 -12.02
CA ILE A 7 28.40 13.01 -11.47
C ILE A 7 27.88 13.08 -10.02
N PRO A 8 28.38 13.96 -9.10
CA PRO A 8 27.96 13.86 -7.70
C PRO A 8 26.53 14.40 -7.47
N LEU A 9 26.02 15.26 -8.35
CA LEU A 9 24.67 15.83 -8.20
C LEU A 9 23.57 14.84 -8.60
N ALA A 10 23.85 13.95 -9.56
CA ALA A 10 22.88 12.95 -10.01
C ALA A 10 22.58 11.87 -8.95
N LEU A 11 23.56 11.59 -8.08
CA LEU A 11 23.43 10.60 -6.98
C LEU A 11 22.60 11.12 -5.78
N LEU A 12 22.47 12.44 -5.60
CA LEU A 12 21.66 13.00 -4.51
C LEU A 12 20.15 12.97 -4.79
N ILE A 13 19.73 12.91 -6.05
CA ILE A 13 18.31 13.00 -6.43
C ILE A 13 17.58 11.66 -6.23
N THR A 14 18.30 10.53 -6.18
CA THR A 14 17.69 9.20 -6.03
C THR A 14 17.24 8.84 -4.61
N VAL A 15 17.49 9.68 -3.60
CA VAL A 15 17.16 9.37 -2.18
C VAL A 15 15.85 10.03 -1.72
N LEU A 16 15.23 10.86 -2.54
CA LEU A 16 13.95 11.49 -2.23
C LEU A 16 12.85 10.81 -3.06
N VAL A 17 11.79 10.39 -2.35
CA VAL A 17 10.51 9.82 -2.84
C VAL A 17 10.37 8.31 -2.61
N VAL A 18 10.07 7.96 -1.35
CA VAL A 18 8.95 7.04 -1.05
C VAL A 18 8.19 7.61 0.15
N SER A 19 7.60 8.79 -0.04
CA SER A 19 6.35 9.11 0.65
C SER A 19 5.32 9.21 -0.46
N GLY A 20 4.93 8.03 -0.97
CA GLY A 20 3.80 7.94 -1.86
C GLY A 20 2.57 8.54 -1.18
N PRO A 21 1.57 9.03 -1.95
CA PRO A 21 0.28 9.36 -1.35
C PRO A 21 -0.15 8.14 -0.52
N ALA A 22 -0.68 8.37 0.70
CA ALA A 22 -1.28 7.29 1.48
C ALA A 22 -2.14 6.49 0.51
N HIS A 23 -1.67 5.29 0.14
CA HIS A 23 -2.43 4.49 -0.80
C HIS A 23 -3.65 4.14 0.01
N ALA A 24 -4.79 4.73 -0.35
CA ALA A 24 -6.04 4.33 0.25
C ALA A 24 -6.20 2.87 -0.16
N CYS A 25 -5.87 1.94 0.73
CA CYS A 25 -6.04 0.52 0.46
C CYS A 25 -7.55 0.31 0.36
N ILE A 26 -8.07 0.21 -0.86
CA ILE A 26 -9.50 0.04 -1.12
C ILE A 26 -9.80 -1.45 -1.07
N PRO A 27 -10.70 -1.90 -0.18
CA PRO A 27 -11.10 -3.29 -0.16
C PRO A 27 -11.88 -3.64 -1.44
N PRO A 28 -11.65 -4.80 -2.07
CA PRO A 28 -12.44 -5.24 -3.21
C PRO A 28 -13.89 -5.54 -2.80
N GLU A 29 -14.82 -5.35 -3.73
CA GLU A 29 -16.22 -5.67 -3.52
C GLU A 29 -16.44 -7.19 -3.44
N ARG A 30 -17.29 -7.63 -2.51
CA ARG A 30 -17.60 -9.05 -2.37
C ARG A 30 -18.40 -9.54 -3.61
N PRO A 31 -17.99 -10.63 -4.25
CA PRO A 31 -18.73 -11.17 -5.39
C PRO A 31 -20.10 -11.69 -4.95
N PHE A 32 -21.09 -11.57 -5.84
CA PHE A 32 -22.45 -12.05 -5.59
C PHE A 32 -22.53 -13.56 -5.78
N LEU A 33 -23.25 -14.24 -4.90
CA LEU A 33 -23.60 -15.65 -5.05
C LEU A 33 -25.14 -15.79 -5.00
N PRO A 34 -25.79 -16.22 -6.09
CA PRO A 34 -27.24 -16.46 -6.10
C PRO A 34 -27.65 -17.52 -5.07
N ALA A 35 -28.87 -17.45 -4.55
CA ALA A 35 -29.42 -18.50 -3.69
C ALA A 35 -29.90 -19.74 -4.48
N SER A 36 -30.33 -19.53 -5.73
CA SER A 36 -30.82 -20.59 -6.61
C SER A 36 -29.68 -21.44 -7.15
N ARG A 37 -29.79 -22.76 -6.98
CA ARG A 37 -28.85 -23.72 -7.59
C ARG A 37 -28.93 -23.76 -9.11
N GLU A 38 -30.08 -23.40 -9.67
CA GLU A 38 -30.24 -23.30 -11.12
C GLU A 38 -29.41 -22.13 -11.65
N ASP A 39 -29.54 -20.96 -11.03
CA ASP A 39 -28.78 -19.76 -11.40
C ASP A 39 -27.27 -19.96 -11.21
N MET A 40 -26.86 -20.64 -10.14
CA MET A 40 -25.44 -21.00 -9.93
C MET A 40 -24.88 -21.82 -11.10
N ARG A 41 -25.66 -22.74 -11.68
CA ARG A 41 -25.22 -23.57 -12.81
C ARG A 41 -25.28 -22.79 -14.13
N ALA A 42 -26.35 -22.01 -14.32
CA ALA A 42 -26.55 -21.20 -15.52
C ALA A 42 -25.45 -20.15 -15.70
N TYR A 43 -24.97 -19.56 -14.60
CA TYR A 43 -23.96 -18.49 -14.60
C TYR A 43 -22.62 -18.94 -14.00
N ALA A 44 -22.32 -20.24 -14.02
CA ALA A 44 -21.16 -20.81 -13.32
C ALA A 44 -19.83 -20.16 -13.70
N ASP A 45 -19.63 -19.88 -14.99
CA ASP A 45 -18.38 -19.30 -15.49
C ASP A 45 -18.23 -17.82 -15.09
N LEU A 46 -19.33 -17.06 -15.11
CA LEU A 46 -19.35 -15.66 -14.64
C LEU A 46 -19.07 -15.59 -13.14
N ILE A 47 -19.79 -16.38 -12.34
CA ILE A 47 -19.61 -16.44 -10.88
C ILE A 47 -18.18 -16.86 -10.55
N ARG A 48 -17.62 -17.85 -11.27
CA ARG A 48 -16.22 -18.27 -11.09
C ARG A 48 -15.27 -17.10 -11.34
N GLY A 49 -15.43 -16.39 -12.46
CA GLY A 49 -14.60 -15.24 -12.81
C GLY A 49 -14.63 -14.15 -11.74
N ASP A 50 -15.82 -13.78 -11.25
CA ASP A 50 -15.97 -12.75 -10.21
C ASP A 50 -15.28 -13.16 -8.90
N PHE A 51 -15.39 -14.44 -8.51
CA PHE A 51 -14.71 -14.95 -7.31
C PHE A 51 -13.19 -15.02 -7.47
N GLU A 52 -12.70 -15.45 -8.65
CA GLU A 52 -11.26 -15.48 -8.94
C GLU A 52 -10.66 -14.08 -8.96
N ALA A 53 -11.36 -13.10 -9.55
CA ALA A 53 -10.98 -11.69 -9.52
C ALA A 53 -10.89 -11.17 -8.07
N TYR A 54 -11.93 -11.38 -7.26
CA TYR A 54 -11.90 -11.00 -5.84
C TYR A 54 -10.71 -11.60 -5.07
N ILE A 55 -10.40 -12.89 -5.32
CA ILE A 55 -9.29 -13.57 -4.64
C ILE A 55 -7.93 -12.98 -5.05
N ALA A 56 -7.78 -12.52 -6.30
CA ALA A 56 -6.58 -11.80 -6.72
C ALA A 56 -6.51 -10.41 -6.09
N ASP A 57 -7.59 -9.64 -6.18
CA ASP A 57 -7.65 -8.26 -5.71
C ASP A 57 -7.48 -8.16 -4.18
N VAL A 58 -7.99 -9.12 -3.42
CA VAL A 58 -7.84 -9.12 -1.95
C VAL A 58 -6.39 -9.37 -1.52
N GLN A 59 -5.59 -10.06 -2.32
CA GLN A 59 -4.16 -10.23 -2.05
C GLN A 59 -3.41 -8.91 -2.26
N GLU A 60 -3.74 -8.15 -3.31
CA GLU A 60 -3.18 -6.83 -3.52
C GLU A 60 -3.60 -5.85 -2.42
N TYR A 61 -4.86 -5.92 -1.98
CA TYR A 61 -5.36 -5.15 -0.84
C TYR A 61 -4.57 -5.44 0.44
N PHE A 62 -4.31 -6.71 0.76
CA PHE A 62 -3.50 -7.06 1.94
C PHE A 62 -2.07 -6.56 1.84
N ARG A 63 -1.43 -6.68 0.66
CA ARG A 63 -0.09 -6.14 0.44
C ARG A 63 -0.05 -4.62 0.70
N CYS A 64 -1.05 -3.89 0.19
CA CYS A 64 -1.18 -2.46 0.47
C CYS A 64 -1.28 -2.17 1.97
N LEU A 65 -2.13 -2.92 2.69
CA LEU A 65 -2.31 -2.72 4.14
C LEU A 65 -1.02 -2.98 4.92
N ASP A 66 -0.26 -4.00 4.54
CA ASP A 66 1.01 -4.33 5.19
C ASP A 66 2.07 -3.26 4.94
N ASP A 67 2.13 -2.72 3.71
CA ASP A 67 3.03 -1.60 3.35
C ASP A 67 2.67 -0.33 4.14
N GLU A 68 1.39 0.04 4.21
CA GLU A 68 0.92 1.20 4.97
C GLU A 68 1.14 1.03 6.47
N ARG A 69 0.93 -0.19 7.00
CA ARG A 69 1.24 -0.51 8.39
C ARG A 69 2.73 -0.30 8.66
N ALA A 70 3.61 -0.85 7.83
CA ALA A 70 5.06 -0.71 7.99
C ALA A 70 5.50 0.77 7.98
N ARG A 71 4.96 1.55 7.04
CA ARG A 71 5.21 3.01 6.97
C ARG A 71 4.76 3.71 8.25
N ALA A 72 3.53 3.47 8.69
CA ALA A 72 2.95 4.12 9.88
C ALA A 72 3.73 3.77 11.15
N PHE A 73 4.29 2.56 11.26
CA PHE A 73 5.14 2.18 12.39
C PHE A 73 6.42 3.03 12.47
N VAL A 74 7.06 3.30 11.32
CA VAL A 74 8.27 4.15 11.27
C VAL A 74 7.94 5.57 11.70
N GLU A 75 6.87 6.13 11.15
CA GLU A 75 6.41 7.49 11.49
C GLU A 75 6.06 7.61 12.97
N ALA A 76 5.28 6.67 13.52
CA ALA A 76 4.91 6.66 14.93
C ALA A 76 6.13 6.60 15.86
N ARG A 77 7.15 5.81 15.48
CA ARG A 77 8.42 5.77 16.20
C ARG A 77 9.11 7.13 16.21
N GLN A 78 9.28 7.74 15.04
CA GLN A 78 9.96 9.04 14.91
C GLN A 78 9.24 10.13 15.73
N VAL A 79 7.91 10.20 15.61
CA VAL A 79 7.09 11.15 16.38
C VAL A 79 7.23 10.91 17.89
N SER A 80 7.30 9.65 18.33
CA SER A 80 7.50 9.32 19.74
C SER A 80 8.88 9.74 20.24
N GLU A 81 9.93 9.52 19.45
CA GLU A 81 11.30 9.97 19.77
C GLU A 81 11.39 11.50 19.84
N ASP A 82 10.72 12.21 18.92
CA ASP A 82 10.62 13.67 18.91
C ASP A 82 9.92 14.21 20.15
N TYR A 83 8.81 13.58 20.53
CA TYR A 83 8.09 13.93 21.75
C TYR A 83 8.92 13.67 23.01
N GLY A 84 9.65 12.55 23.06
CA GLY A 84 10.57 12.26 24.17
C GLY A 84 11.60 13.36 24.37
N ARG A 85 12.27 13.80 23.29
CA ARG A 85 13.24 14.91 23.36
C ARG A 85 12.61 16.22 23.82
N PHE A 86 11.37 16.48 23.44
CA PHE A 86 10.63 17.65 23.90
C PHE A 86 10.38 17.59 25.41
N VAL A 87 9.95 16.44 25.93
CA VAL A 87 9.73 16.22 27.37
C VAL A 87 11.04 16.39 28.15
N ASP A 88 12.15 15.82 27.68
CA ASP A 88 13.46 15.95 28.33
C ASP A 88 13.95 17.40 28.46
N VAL A 89 13.49 18.31 27.60
CA VAL A 89 13.82 19.76 27.68
C VAL A 89 12.95 20.49 28.72
N LEU A 90 11.78 19.95 29.04
CA LEU A 90 10.85 20.56 29.99
C LEU A 90 11.12 20.17 31.45
N ASP A 91 11.78 19.03 31.67
CA ASP A 91 12.18 18.52 32.99
C ASP A 91 13.47 19.19 33.51
#